data_AF-B1Y5Y9-F1
#
_entry.id   AF-B1Y5Y9-F1
#
_cell.length_a   1.000
_cell.length_b   1.000
_cell.length_c   1.000
_cell.angle_alpha   90.00
_cell.angle_beta   90.00
_cell.angle_gamma   90.00
#
_symmetry.space_group_name_H-M   'P 1'
#
loop_
_entity.id
_entity.type
_entity.pdbx_description
1 polymer ?
#
loop_
_entity_poly.entity_id
_entity_poly.type
_entity_poly.pdbx_seq_one_letter_code
_entity_poly.pdbx_strand_id
1 'polypeptide(L)'
;MKHLPIRLLCGLLCLAATLLGAPARAADAKPADAAHAVPLAIDIPPWFTEGFLDFKEELASAGQAGKQLMVYVGQDGCPYCRELMQTNFSQKPIADKTRVHFVAIALNLWGDRELSWTDGRTLSEKALARELKVQFTPTLLFLDARGQVRLRLNGYQPPQRFSAVLDYLIGGHDQRETLAQFLARSPAAPARPQLTDEAFFMPAPLDLRRRTGARPLAVLFETRHCRACDEMHDQGFKRPEVRTQLARFDVARLALSDGAEIVTPADRRQRADAWARELGVSFTPTLVFFDAGGAEVFRLDGYTRPFHLASAFEYVADGGYRREPEFQRYLRDKADRLRARGQPVELWK
;
A
#
# COMPACT_ATOMS: atom_id res chain seq x y z
N MET A 1 -1.21 -45.22 -104.24
CA MET A 1 -1.22 -44.26 -105.37
C MET A 1 -2.38 -43.30 -105.20
N LYS A 2 -2.09 -41.99 -105.26
CA LYS A 2 -2.95 -40.89 -105.75
C LYS A 2 -4.16 -40.42 -104.90
N HIS A 3 -3.95 -39.23 -104.32
CA HIS A 3 -4.78 -38.00 -104.29
C HIS A 3 -6.16 -37.93 -103.58
N LEU A 4 -6.19 -37.18 -102.45
CA LEU A 4 -6.87 -35.87 -102.16
C LEU A 4 -8.15 -35.48 -102.94
N PRO A 5 -9.04 -34.56 -102.46
CA PRO A 5 -9.11 -33.78 -101.19
C PRO A 5 -10.50 -33.79 -100.49
N ILE A 6 -10.63 -33.13 -99.33
CA ILE A 6 -11.52 -31.96 -99.09
C ILE A 6 -11.69 -31.63 -97.59
N ARG A 7 -11.21 -30.42 -97.26
CA ARG A 7 -11.72 -29.40 -96.32
C ARG A 7 -11.38 -29.41 -94.82
N LEU A 8 -10.72 -28.28 -94.51
CA LEU A 8 -10.88 -27.33 -93.41
C LEU A 8 -10.35 -27.70 -92.02
N LEU A 9 -9.37 -26.90 -91.63
CA LEU A 9 -8.67 -26.86 -90.36
C LEU A 9 -9.17 -25.65 -89.54
N CYS A 10 -9.10 -25.83 -88.22
CA CYS A 10 -8.89 -24.81 -87.17
C CYS A 10 -10.06 -23.94 -86.70
N GLY A 11 -10.37 -24.11 -85.41
CA GLY A 11 -11.04 -23.11 -84.57
C GLY A 11 -11.22 -23.63 -83.14
N LEU A 12 -10.26 -23.32 -82.27
CA LEU A 12 -10.29 -23.56 -80.83
C LEU A 12 -11.61 -23.12 -80.18
N LEU A 13 -12.18 -23.95 -79.30
CA LEU A 13 -12.98 -23.47 -78.18
C LEU A 13 -12.66 -24.31 -76.93
N CYS A 14 -12.00 -23.68 -75.96
CA CYS A 14 -11.89 -24.15 -74.59
C CYS A 14 -13.27 -24.24 -73.96
N LEU A 15 -13.63 -25.38 -73.34
CA LEU A 15 -14.64 -25.40 -72.30
C LEU A 15 -14.25 -26.37 -71.19
N ALA A 16 -14.27 -25.81 -69.98
CA ALA A 16 -13.86 -26.40 -68.72
C ALA A 16 -14.87 -27.44 -68.19
N ALA A 17 -14.35 -28.48 -67.55
CA ALA A 17 -15.04 -29.23 -66.51
C ALA A 17 -14.03 -30.02 -65.67
N THR A 18 -13.32 -29.34 -64.77
CA THR A 18 -12.53 -29.99 -63.72
C THR A 18 -13.23 -29.84 -62.37
N LEU A 19 -13.37 -30.99 -61.71
CA LEU A 19 -13.90 -31.23 -60.38
C LEU A 19 -13.38 -30.22 -59.35
N LEU A 20 -14.27 -29.41 -58.78
CA LEU A 20 -14.00 -28.59 -57.59
C LEU A 20 -13.93 -29.49 -56.36
N GLY A 21 -12.71 -29.68 -55.85
CA GLY A 21 -12.49 -30.11 -54.47
C GLY A 21 -12.99 -29.03 -53.50
N ALA A 22 -13.78 -29.43 -52.51
CA ALA A 22 -14.23 -28.53 -51.45
C ALA A 22 -13.03 -28.08 -50.60
N PRO A 23 -12.91 -26.80 -50.24
CA PRO A 23 -11.89 -26.36 -49.31
C PRO A 23 -12.26 -26.85 -47.91
N ALA A 24 -11.35 -27.58 -47.27
CA ALA A 24 -11.40 -27.82 -45.84
C ALA A 24 -11.37 -26.45 -45.13
N ARG A 25 -12.47 -26.11 -44.45
CA ARG A 25 -12.49 -24.98 -43.51
C ARG A 25 -11.50 -25.28 -42.40
N ALA A 26 -10.36 -24.59 -42.41
CA ALA A 26 -9.58 -24.41 -41.20
C ALA A 26 -10.51 -23.82 -40.14
N ALA A 27 -10.67 -24.54 -39.02
CA ALA A 27 -11.32 -23.97 -37.86
C ALA A 27 -10.43 -22.84 -37.37
N ASP A 28 -10.91 -21.61 -37.51
CA ASP A 28 -10.30 -20.44 -36.90
C ASP A 28 -10.21 -20.68 -35.38
N ALA A 29 -9.03 -21.04 -34.91
CA ALA A 29 -8.70 -20.95 -33.50
C ALA A 29 -8.81 -19.47 -33.14
N LYS A 30 -9.87 -19.11 -32.41
CA LYS A 30 -10.01 -17.79 -31.80
C LYS A 30 -8.71 -17.48 -31.05
N PRO A 31 -8.08 -16.32 -31.29
CA PRO A 31 -7.01 -15.86 -30.43
C PRO A 31 -7.55 -15.87 -29.00
N ALA A 32 -6.83 -16.54 -28.10
CA ALA A 32 -7.11 -16.48 -26.67
C ALA A 32 -7.24 -15.01 -26.26
N ASP A 33 -8.27 -14.74 -25.46
CA ASP A 33 -8.63 -13.41 -24.99
C ASP A 33 -7.37 -12.61 -24.66
N ALA A 34 -7.15 -11.53 -25.42
CA ALA A 34 -6.26 -10.48 -24.99
C ALA A 34 -6.79 -10.04 -23.63
N ALA A 35 -6.04 -10.40 -22.58
CA ALA A 35 -6.32 -10.06 -21.21
C ALA A 35 -6.88 -8.64 -21.18
N HIS A 36 -8.07 -8.47 -20.60
CA HIS A 36 -8.59 -7.15 -20.30
C HIS A 36 -7.52 -6.45 -19.46
N ALA A 37 -6.70 -5.62 -20.10
CA ALA A 37 -5.69 -4.83 -19.43
C ALA A 37 -6.47 -3.96 -18.46
N VAL A 38 -6.42 -4.33 -17.17
CA VAL A 38 -7.04 -3.54 -16.11
C VAL A 38 -6.39 -2.17 -16.21
N PRO A 39 -7.15 -1.10 -16.50
CA PRO A 39 -6.57 0.22 -16.61
C PRO A 39 -5.79 0.52 -15.33
N LEU A 40 -4.49 0.81 -15.46
CA LEU A 40 -3.57 1.10 -14.34
C LEU A 40 -3.14 -0.10 -13.48
N ALA A 41 -3.11 -1.31 -14.05
CA ALA A 41 -2.51 -2.47 -13.39
C ALA A 41 -1.08 -2.18 -12.88
N ILE A 42 -0.75 -2.70 -11.70
CA ILE A 42 0.62 -2.59 -11.16
C ILE A 42 1.50 -3.66 -11.78
N ASP A 43 2.63 -3.22 -12.34
CA ASP A 43 3.68 -4.13 -12.82
C ASP A 43 4.46 -4.71 -11.63
N ILE A 44 4.20 -5.98 -11.31
CA ILE A 44 4.86 -6.71 -10.22
C ILE A 44 6.17 -7.30 -10.76
N PRO A 45 7.32 -7.08 -10.08
CA PRO A 45 8.60 -7.60 -10.55
C PRO A 45 8.59 -9.14 -10.73
N PRO A 46 9.21 -9.69 -11.80
CA PRO A 46 9.17 -11.13 -12.10
C PRO A 46 9.76 -12.07 -11.05
N TRP A 47 10.39 -11.52 -10.00
CA TRP A 47 10.96 -12.29 -8.90
C TRP A 47 9.99 -12.47 -7.71
N PHE A 48 8.83 -11.82 -7.76
CA PHE A 48 7.70 -12.24 -6.94
C PHE A 48 7.22 -13.59 -7.46
N THR A 49 6.86 -14.48 -6.54
CA THR A 49 6.26 -15.76 -6.88
C THR A 49 4.74 -15.64 -6.83
N GLU A 50 4.08 -16.29 -7.77
CA GLU A 50 2.63 -16.50 -7.68
C GLU A 50 2.28 -17.53 -6.59
N GLY A 51 3.24 -18.38 -6.24
CA GLY A 51 3.12 -19.38 -5.19
C GLY A 51 2.02 -20.42 -5.45
N PHE A 52 1.78 -21.26 -4.45
CA PHE A 52 0.60 -22.12 -4.33
C PHE A 52 -0.58 -21.39 -3.68
N LEU A 53 -0.31 -20.23 -3.07
CA LEU A 53 -1.24 -19.50 -2.21
C LEU A 53 -1.76 -20.32 -1.02
N ASP A 54 -1.07 -21.42 -0.67
CA ASP A 54 -1.16 -22.03 0.65
C ASP A 54 -0.01 -21.50 1.52
N PHE A 55 -0.34 -20.61 2.45
CA PHE A 55 0.67 -19.92 3.24
C PHE A 55 1.42 -20.84 4.22
N LYS A 56 0.90 -22.02 4.57
CA LYS A 56 1.66 -22.99 5.37
C LYS A 56 2.72 -23.67 4.51
N GLU A 57 2.38 -24.05 3.29
CA GLU A 57 3.33 -24.60 2.33
C GLU A 57 4.39 -23.58 1.92
N GLU A 58 3.99 -22.33 1.63
CA GLU A 58 4.91 -21.24 1.31
C GLU A 58 5.93 -20.98 2.42
N LEU A 59 5.48 -21.00 3.68
CA LEU A 59 6.37 -20.87 4.83
C LEU A 59 7.35 -22.04 4.95
N ALA A 60 6.88 -23.27 4.72
CA ALA A 60 7.72 -24.45 4.75
C ALA A 60 8.78 -24.42 3.63
N SER A 61 8.38 -24.09 2.40
CA SER A 61 9.28 -23.95 1.26
C SER A 61 10.28 -22.80 1.42
N ALA A 62 9.83 -21.64 1.92
CA ALA A 62 10.72 -20.52 2.24
C ALA A 62 11.75 -20.93 3.30
N GLY A 63 11.31 -21.61 4.36
CA GLY A 63 12.17 -22.11 5.44
C GLY A 63 13.22 -23.11 4.94
N GLN A 64 12.85 -24.05 4.06
CA GLN A 64 13.79 -24.99 3.42
C GLN A 64 14.85 -24.26 2.58
N ALA A 65 14.49 -23.13 1.97
CA ALA A 65 15.41 -22.29 1.22
C ALA A 65 16.21 -21.30 2.11
N GLY A 66 16.04 -21.34 3.44
CA GLY A 66 16.67 -20.41 4.37
C GLY A 66 16.14 -18.97 4.28
N LYS A 67 14.91 -18.79 3.78
CA LYS A 67 14.26 -17.50 3.54
C LYS A 67 13.07 -17.30 4.45
N GLN A 68 12.72 -16.03 4.63
CA GLN A 68 11.48 -15.58 5.27
C GLN A 68 10.42 -15.29 4.20
N LEU A 69 9.17 -15.03 4.61
CA LEU A 69 8.10 -14.67 3.67
C LEU A 69 7.80 -13.17 3.77
N MET A 70 7.71 -12.49 2.62
CA MET A 70 7.22 -11.13 2.48
C MET A 70 5.93 -11.14 1.65
N VAL A 71 4.83 -10.72 2.25
CA VAL A 71 3.54 -10.59 1.55
C VAL A 71 3.30 -9.13 1.24
N TYR A 72 3.17 -8.83 -0.04
CA TYR A 72 2.75 -7.53 -0.54
C TYR A 72 1.25 -7.52 -0.78
N VAL A 73 0.55 -6.51 -0.25
CA VAL A 73 -0.85 -6.24 -0.56
C VAL A 73 -0.93 -4.90 -1.28
N GLY A 74 -1.34 -4.94 -2.54
CA GLY A 74 -1.45 -3.78 -3.43
C GLY A 74 -2.85 -3.60 -4.03
N GLN A 75 -3.02 -2.60 -4.89
CA GLN A 75 -4.23 -2.44 -5.69
C GLN A 75 -3.93 -1.67 -6.97
N ASP A 76 -4.63 -1.96 -8.05
CA ASP A 76 -4.46 -1.24 -9.31
C ASP A 76 -4.79 0.25 -9.16
N GLY A 77 -4.09 1.10 -9.92
CA GLY A 77 -4.22 2.55 -9.81
C GLY A 77 -3.57 3.19 -8.57
N CYS A 78 -2.92 2.41 -7.69
CA CYS A 78 -2.20 2.92 -6.52
C CYS A 78 -0.83 3.53 -6.89
N PRO A 79 -0.63 4.86 -6.77
CA PRO A 79 0.64 5.48 -7.13
C PRO A 79 1.78 5.10 -6.20
N TYR A 80 1.52 4.88 -4.91
CA TYR A 80 2.53 4.44 -3.94
C TYR A 80 3.04 3.03 -4.21
N CYS A 81 2.15 2.17 -4.70
CA CYS A 81 2.47 0.81 -5.03
C CYS A 81 3.34 0.77 -6.28
N ARG A 82 2.97 1.57 -7.30
CA ARG A 82 3.82 1.80 -8.47
C ARG A 82 5.19 2.35 -8.07
N GLU A 83 5.26 3.32 -7.15
CA GLU A 83 6.53 3.86 -6.66
C GLU A 83 7.39 2.77 -5.98
N LEU A 84 6.78 1.91 -5.15
CA LEU A 84 7.50 0.78 -4.54
C LEU A 84 8.13 -0.13 -5.61
N MET A 85 7.37 -0.48 -6.66
CA MET A 85 7.85 -1.36 -7.73
C MET A 85 8.92 -0.68 -8.60
N GLN A 86 8.68 0.56 -9.01
CA GLN A 86 9.50 1.27 -10.00
C GLN A 86 10.71 1.99 -9.41
N THR A 87 10.71 2.28 -8.10
CA THR A 87 11.81 2.96 -7.43
C THR A 87 12.57 2.01 -6.50
N ASN A 88 11.90 1.31 -5.58
CA ASN A 88 12.62 0.46 -4.63
C ASN A 88 13.06 -0.85 -5.28
N PHE A 89 12.12 -1.58 -5.88
CA PHE A 89 12.40 -2.91 -6.43
C PHE A 89 13.05 -2.90 -7.82
N SER A 90 13.18 -1.73 -8.45
CA SER A 90 14.03 -1.55 -9.65
C SER A 90 15.51 -1.37 -9.30
N GLN A 91 15.84 -0.96 -8.08
CA GLN A 91 17.21 -0.81 -7.62
C GLN A 91 17.79 -2.17 -7.27
N LYS A 92 18.79 -2.62 -8.05
CA LYS A 92 19.46 -3.91 -7.88
C LYS A 92 19.88 -4.21 -6.43
N PRO A 93 20.49 -3.29 -5.65
CA PRO A 93 20.86 -3.59 -4.26
C PRO A 93 19.69 -3.94 -3.35
N ILE A 94 18.53 -3.30 -3.53
CA ILE A 94 17.32 -3.56 -2.73
C ILE A 94 16.65 -4.84 -3.20
N ALA A 95 16.50 -5.01 -4.52
CA ALA A 95 15.90 -6.20 -5.10
C ALA A 95 16.70 -7.46 -4.73
N ASP A 96 18.02 -7.45 -4.88
CA ASP A 96 18.88 -8.58 -4.53
C ASP A 96 18.82 -8.89 -3.03
N LYS A 97 18.94 -7.86 -2.17
CA LYS A 97 18.80 -8.02 -0.71
C LYS A 97 17.47 -8.67 -0.35
N THR A 98 16.37 -8.22 -0.97
CA THR A 98 15.05 -8.78 -0.73
C THR A 98 14.98 -10.24 -1.20
N ARG A 99 15.42 -10.54 -2.43
CA ARG A 99 15.36 -11.89 -3.03
C ARG A 99 16.21 -12.93 -2.31
N VAL A 100 17.34 -12.51 -1.75
CA VAL A 100 18.24 -13.42 -1.01
C VAL A 100 17.57 -13.89 0.28
N HIS A 101 16.86 -13.01 0.98
CA HIS A 101 16.35 -13.29 2.32
C HIS A 101 14.85 -13.56 2.39
N PHE A 102 14.09 -13.20 1.35
CA PHE A 102 12.64 -13.30 1.34
C PHE A 102 12.13 -14.00 0.07
N VAL A 103 11.11 -14.84 0.24
CA VAL A 103 10.15 -15.20 -0.80
C VAL A 103 9.09 -14.11 -0.80
N ALA A 104 8.78 -13.54 -1.96
CA ALA A 104 7.82 -12.43 -2.07
C ALA A 104 6.57 -12.86 -2.82
N ILE A 105 5.41 -12.71 -2.17
CA ILE A 105 4.10 -13.03 -2.75
C ILE A 105 3.28 -11.75 -2.86
N ALA A 106 2.65 -11.54 -4.02
CA ALA A 106 1.78 -10.41 -4.26
C ALA A 106 0.31 -10.80 -4.14
N LEU A 107 -0.44 -10.04 -3.35
CA LEU A 107 -1.90 -10.14 -3.22
C LEU A 107 -2.54 -8.83 -3.67
N ASN A 108 -3.72 -8.94 -4.30
CA ASN A 108 -4.55 -7.78 -4.65
C ASN A 108 -5.59 -7.52 -3.55
N LEU A 109 -5.61 -6.29 -3.01
CA LEU A 109 -6.56 -5.82 -2.00
C LEU A 109 -8.03 -6.06 -2.40
N TRP A 110 -8.32 -5.98 -3.70
CA TRP A 110 -9.65 -6.20 -4.26
C TRP A 110 -9.80 -7.56 -4.94
N GLY A 111 -8.74 -8.36 -4.90
CA GLY A 111 -8.64 -9.63 -5.60
C GLY A 111 -9.58 -10.70 -5.04
N ASP A 112 -9.91 -11.63 -5.92
CA ASP A 112 -10.81 -12.76 -5.65
C ASP A 112 -10.11 -14.11 -5.76
N ARG A 113 -8.77 -14.13 -5.88
CA ARG A 113 -8.03 -15.40 -5.84
C ARG A 113 -8.22 -16.04 -4.48
N GLU A 114 -8.47 -17.33 -4.49
CA GLU A 114 -8.56 -18.13 -3.28
C GLU A 114 -7.15 -18.44 -2.76
N LEU A 115 -6.99 -18.37 -1.43
CA LEU A 115 -5.75 -18.68 -0.72
C LEU A 115 -6.08 -19.36 0.61
N SER A 116 -5.15 -20.17 1.12
CA SER A 116 -5.18 -20.75 2.47
C SER A 116 -4.21 -19.96 3.36
N TRP A 117 -4.71 -19.28 4.40
CA TRP A 117 -3.86 -18.45 5.26
C TRP A 117 -3.07 -19.29 6.28
N THR A 118 -2.23 -18.66 7.09
CA THR A 118 -1.36 -19.35 8.06
C THR A 118 -2.12 -20.08 9.16
N ASP A 119 -3.39 -19.72 9.40
CA ASP A 119 -4.30 -20.43 10.30
C ASP A 119 -5.00 -21.64 9.62
N GLY A 120 -4.83 -21.81 8.30
CA GLY A 120 -5.43 -22.87 7.50
C GLY A 120 -6.84 -22.59 7.01
N ARG A 121 -7.38 -21.39 7.23
CA ARG A 121 -8.67 -20.99 6.65
C ARG A 121 -8.47 -20.58 5.19
N THR A 122 -9.39 -21.01 4.35
CA THR A 122 -9.45 -20.64 2.94
C THR A 122 -10.31 -19.39 2.75
N LEU A 123 -9.74 -18.34 2.18
CA LEU A 123 -10.38 -17.04 1.97
C LEU A 123 -10.00 -16.50 0.58
N SER A 124 -10.74 -15.51 0.08
CA SER A 124 -10.24 -14.71 -1.03
C SER A 124 -9.24 -13.64 -0.57
N GLU A 125 -8.40 -13.12 -1.47
CA GLU A 125 -7.46 -12.03 -1.15
C GLU A 125 -8.14 -10.83 -0.47
N LYS A 126 -9.28 -10.38 -1.00
CA LYS A 126 -10.06 -9.28 -0.40
C LYS A 126 -10.63 -9.62 0.98
N ALA A 127 -10.94 -10.88 1.25
CA ALA A 127 -11.40 -11.32 2.57
C ALA A 127 -10.23 -11.33 3.57
N LEU A 128 -9.07 -11.85 3.16
CA LEU A 128 -7.86 -11.80 3.96
C LEU A 128 -7.46 -10.38 4.32
N ALA A 129 -7.44 -9.48 3.33
CA ALA A 129 -7.04 -8.09 3.55
C ALA A 129 -7.95 -7.37 4.56
N ARG A 130 -9.26 -7.69 4.57
CA ARG A 130 -10.19 -7.21 5.60
C ARG A 130 -9.87 -7.76 6.98
N GLU A 131 -9.62 -9.06 7.11
CA GLU A 131 -9.28 -9.67 8.39
C GLU A 131 -7.97 -9.11 8.96
N LEU A 132 -6.99 -8.90 8.08
CA LEU A 132 -5.73 -8.24 8.40
C LEU A 132 -5.87 -6.72 8.55
N LYS A 133 -7.07 -6.14 8.41
CA LYS A 133 -7.36 -4.70 8.53
C LYS A 133 -6.41 -3.85 7.67
N VAL A 134 -6.24 -4.21 6.40
CA VAL A 134 -5.41 -3.47 5.45
C VAL A 134 -6.10 -2.16 5.07
N GLN A 135 -5.69 -1.08 5.74
CA GLN A 135 -6.23 0.27 5.49
C GLN A 135 -5.42 1.07 4.45
N PHE A 136 -4.22 0.61 4.07
CA PHE A 136 -3.30 1.32 3.18
C PHE A 136 -2.62 0.38 2.20
N THR A 137 -2.33 0.88 0.99
CA THR A 137 -1.50 0.17 0.02
C THR A 137 -0.34 1.07 -0.44
N PRO A 138 0.87 0.53 -0.63
CA PRO A 138 1.22 -0.87 -0.40
C PRO A 138 1.25 -1.21 1.10
N THR A 139 0.83 -2.42 1.46
CA THR A 139 1.14 -3.00 2.78
C THR A 139 2.11 -4.15 2.58
N LEU A 140 3.22 -4.17 3.32
CA LEU A 140 4.16 -5.28 3.35
C LEU A 140 4.07 -5.97 4.71
N LEU A 141 3.84 -7.28 4.71
CA LEU A 141 3.84 -8.13 5.89
C LEU A 141 5.05 -9.05 5.82
N PHE A 142 5.88 -9.04 6.84
CA PHE A 142 7.01 -9.95 6.96
C PHE A 142 6.67 -11.01 7.99
N LEU A 143 6.64 -12.28 7.57
CA LEU A 143 6.24 -13.40 8.42
C LEU A 143 7.45 -14.19 8.88
N ASP A 144 7.39 -14.66 10.12
CA ASP A 144 8.34 -15.65 10.64
C ASP A 144 8.01 -17.07 10.14
N ALA A 145 8.86 -18.04 10.47
CA ALA A 145 8.67 -19.45 10.11
C ALA A 145 7.41 -20.11 10.71
N ARG A 146 6.74 -19.45 11.68
CA ARG A 146 5.48 -19.91 12.29
C ARG A 146 4.26 -19.23 11.68
N GLY A 147 4.45 -18.34 10.72
CA GLY A 147 3.38 -17.57 10.08
C GLY A 147 2.88 -16.39 10.91
N GLN A 148 3.65 -15.95 11.91
CA GLN A 148 3.36 -14.73 12.66
C GLN A 148 3.95 -13.51 11.93
N VAL A 149 3.18 -12.42 11.89
CA VAL A 149 3.65 -11.15 11.31
C VAL A 149 4.66 -10.51 12.26
N ARG A 150 5.95 -10.52 11.88
CA ARG A 150 7.05 -9.86 12.61
C ARG A 150 7.04 -8.36 12.44
N LEU A 151 6.71 -7.90 11.23
CA LEU A 151 6.64 -6.49 10.90
C LEU A 151 5.58 -6.26 9.83
N ARG A 152 4.80 -5.21 10.04
CA ARG A 152 3.90 -4.64 9.04
C ARG A 152 4.41 -3.25 8.66
N LEU A 153 4.68 -3.03 7.39
CA LEU A 153 4.91 -1.71 6.83
C LEU A 153 3.66 -1.26 6.07
N ASN A 154 3.03 -0.21 6.56
CA ASN A 154 1.93 0.46 5.88
C ASN A 154 2.49 1.63 5.04
N GLY A 155 2.13 1.68 3.77
CA GLY A 155 2.52 2.74 2.84
C GLY A 155 3.95 2.60 2.29
N TYR A 156 4.25 3.44 1.30
CA TYR A 156 5.56 3.50 0.65
C TYR A 156 6.65 4.03 1.59
N GLN A 157 7.83 3.41 1.53
CA GLN A 157 9.04 3.85 2.23
C GLN A 157 10.12 4.20 1.19
N PRO A 158 10.80 5.35 1.29
CA PRO A 158 11.91 5.69 0.39
C PRO A 158 13.04 4.64 0.42
N PRO A 159 13.83 4.50 -0.66
CA PRO A 159 14.80 3.40 -0.84
C PRO A 159 15.75 3.18 0.32
N GLN A 160 16.37 4.25 0.83
CA GLN A 160 17.33 4.17 1.94
C GLN A 160 16.68 3.62 3.21
N ARG A 161 15.49 4.13 3.55
CA ARG A 161 14.72 3.68 4.71
C ARG A 161 14.24 2.24 4.52
N PHE A 162 13.72 1.91 3.35
CA PHE A 162 13.27 0.56 3.04
C PHE A 162 14.40 -0.46 3.15
N SER A 163 15.58 -0.13 2.62
CA SER A 163 16.80 -0.94 2.77
C SER A 163 17.17 -1.16 4.24
N ALA A 164 17.09 -0.12 5.08
CA ALA A 164 17.35 -0.24 6.51
C ALA A 164 16.30 -1.09 7.25
N VAL A 165 15.03 -1.07 6.81
CA VAL A 165 14.01 -1.98 7.34
C VAL A 165 14.31 -3.43 6.99
N LEU A 166 14.79 -3.71 5.78
CA LEU A 166 15.25 -5.05 5.43
C LEU A 166 16.41 -5.48 6.34
N ASP A 167 17.39 -4.61 6.59
CA ASP A 167 18.52 -4.90 7.49
C ASP A 167 18.06 -5.20 8.92
N TYR A 168 17.06 -4.46 9.42
CA TYR A 168 16.45 -4.71 10.72
C TYR A 168 15.89 -6.14 10.84
N LEU A 169 15.16 -6.61 9.83
CA LEU A 169 14.57 -7.96 9.82
C LEU A 169 15.60 -9.07 9.57
N ILE A 170 16.52 -8.84 8.63
CA ILE A 170 17.58 -9.80 8.27
C ILE A 170 18.52 -10.03 9.46
N GLY A 171 18.87 -8.96 10.18
CA GLY A 171 19.72 -9.03 11.38
C GLY A 171 18.98 -9.46 12.65
N GLY A 172 17.70 -9.80 12.58
CA GLY A 172 16.89 -10.19 13.75
C GLY A 172 16.82 -9.12 14.85
N HIS A 173 16.86 -7.84 14.47
CA HIS A 173 16.84 -6.73 15.43
C HIS A 173 15.47 -6.56 16.10
N ASP A 174 14.39 -6.97 15.44
CA ASP A 174 13.03 -6.98 15.98
C ASP A 174 12.81 -7.86 17.20
N GLN A 175 13.75 -8.76 17.50
CA GLN A 175 13.74 -9.55 18.74
C GLN A 175 14.33 -8.79 19.94
N ARG A 176 14.98 -7.65 19.70
CA ARG A 176 15.81 -6.95 20.69
C ARG A 176 15.39 -5.50 20.89
N GLU A 177 14.89 -4.86 19.85
CA GLU A 177 14.52 -3.45 19.86
C GLU A 177 13.39 -3.18 18.86
N THR A 178 12.78 -2.00 18.97
CA THR A 178 11.75 -1.55 18.02
C THR A 178 12.38 -1.02 16.73
N LEU A 179 11.61 -1.05 15.64
CA LEU A 179 12.04 -0.48 14.36
C LEU A 179 12.38 1.01 14.48
N ALA A 180 11.61 1.79 15.25
CA ALA A 180 11.91 3.21 15.51
C ALA A 180 13.31 3.39 16.12
N GLN A 181 13.66 2.60 17.15
CA GLN A 181 14.96 2.68 17.80
C GLN A 181 16.10 2.32 16.85
N PHE A 182 15.90 1.29 16.01
CA PHE A 182 16.87 0.88 15.01
C PHE A 182 17.11 1.98 13.97
N LEU A 183 16.04 2.50 13.38
CA LEU A 183 16.12 3.52 12.31
C LEU A 183 16.67 4.86 12.81
N ALA A 184 16.54 5.17 14.11
CA ALA A 184 17.12 6.38 14.69
C ALA A 184 18.66 6.42 14.63
N ARG A 185 19.32 5.27 14.42
CA ARG A 185 20.78 5.16 14.31
C ARG A 185 21.27 5.02 12.88
N SER A 186 20.39 4.77 11.93
CA SER A 186 20.75 4.70 10.51
C SER A 186 21.05 6.11 9.97
N PRO A 187 21.97 6.28 9.01
CA PRO A 187 22.19 7.56 8.36
C PRO A 187 20.87 8.07 7.77
N ALA A 188 20.28 9.07 8.41
CA ALA A 188 19.04 9.65 7.94
C ALA A 188 19.31 10.54 6.72
N ALA A 189 18.37 10.57 5.78
CA ALA A 189 18.29 11.70 4.85
C ALA A 189 18.31 13.01 5.66
N PRO A 190 18.96 14.09 5.18
CA PRO A 190 19.08 15.33 5.93
C PRO A 190 17.72 15.79 6.47
N ALA A 191 17.63 15.92 7.78
CA ALA A 191 16.42 16.24 8.51
C ALA A 191 16.72 17.26 9.61
N ARG A 192 15.72 18.08 9.97
CA ARG A 192 15.89 19.18 10.92
C ARG A 192 16.26 18.64 12.32
N PRO A 193 17.20 19.31 13.02
CA PRO A 193 17.53 18.95 14.40
C PRO A 193 16.44 19.35 15.40
N GLN A 194 15.55 20.28 15.02
CA GLN A 194 14.41 20.70 15.83
C GLN A 194 13.10 20.27 15.19
N LEU A 195 12.10 20.04 16.03
CA LEU A 195 10.72 19.80 15.58
C LEU A 195 10.12 21.09 15.03
N THR A 196 9.24 20.99 14.04
CA THR A 196 8.60 22.14 13.43
C THR A 196 7.36 22.52 14.21
N ASP A 197 7.35 23.72 14.78
CA ASP A 197 6.19 24.24 15.49
C ASP A 197 5.15 24.81 14.52
N GLU A 198 3.88 24.61 14.84
CA GLU A 198 2.74 25.03 14.02
C GLU A 198 1.69 25.68 14.91
N ALA A 199 1.08 26.75 14.42
CA ALA A 199 0.11 27.53 15.19
C ALA A 199 -1.18 26.74 15.54
N PHE A 200 -1.45 25.63 14.86
CA PHE A 200 -2.61 24.79 15.13
C PHE A 200 -2.39 23.78 16.28
N PHE A 201 -1.16 23.64 16.78
CA PHE A 201 -0.89 22.75 17.90
C PHE A 201 -1.47 23.29 19.20
N MET A 202 -2.00 22.38 20.01
CA MET A 202 -2.39 22.65 21.38
C MET A 202 -1.17 23.10 22.21
N PRO A 203 -1.30 24.13 23.05
CA PRO A 203 -0.23 24.55 23.95
C PRO A 203 -0.02 23.54 25.08
N ALA A 204 1.20 23.46 25.60
CA ALA A 204 1.51 22.71 26.81
C ALA A 204 1.02 23.46 28.08
N PRO A 205 0.72 22.76 29.20
CA PRO A 205 0.74 21.29 29.36
C PRO A 205 -0.42 20.62 28.61
N LEU A 206 -0.16 19.45 28.03
CA LEU A 206 -1.13 18.74 27.18
C LEU A 206 -2.13 17.93 28.02
N ASP A 207 -3.38 18.39 28.03
CA ASP A 207 -4.54 17.64 28.50
C ASP A 207 -5.36 17.14 27.30
N LEU A 208 -5.25 15.85 27.02
CA LEU A 208 -5.84 15.22 25.84
C LEU A 208 -7.25 14.68 26.10
N ARG A 209 -7.79 14.85 27.31
CA ARG A 209 -9.17 14.43 27.63
C ARG A 209 -10.18 15.16 26.76
N ARG A 210 -11.25 14.45 26.41
CA ARG A 210 -12.34 15.02 25.61
C ARG A 210 -13.52 15.36 26.52
N ARG A 211 -14.17 16.49 26.23
CA ARG A 211 -15.40 16.94 26.88
C ARG A 211 -16.57 16.77 25.91
N THR A 212 -17.78 16.70 26.42
CA THR A 212 -18.98 16.69 25.56
C THR A 212 -18.97 17.90 24.62
N GLY A 213 -19.10 17.64 23.31
CA GLY A 213 -19.04 18.66 22.26
C GLY A 213 -17.63 19.10 21.87
N ALA A 214 -16.57 18.50 22.41
CA ALA A 214 -15.21 18.76 21.96
C ALA A 214 -15.01 18.32 20.50
N ARG A 215 -14.10 19.01 19.80
CA ARG A 215 -13.61 18.56 18.50
C ARG A 215 -12.90 17.20 18.66
N PRO A 216 -12.92 16.35 17.62
CA PRO A 216 -12.05 15.18 17.56
C PRO A 216 -10.58 15.59 17.79
N LEU A 217 -9.80 14.69 18.37
CA LEU A 217 -8.39 14.91 18.67
C LEU A 217 -7.52 14.18 17.64
N ALA A 218 -6.54 14.87 17.07
CA ALA A 218 -5.45 14.26 16.33
C ALA A 218 -4.16 14.39 17.12
N VAL A 219 -3.44 13.30 17.33
CA VAL A 219 -2.15 13.28 18.03
C VAL A 219 -1.05 12.89 17.05
N LEU A 220 -0.15 13.83 16.77
CA LEU A 220 1.03 13.61 15.94
C LEU A 220 2.20 13.15 16.83
N PHE A 221 2.69 11.94 16.59
CA PHE A 221 3.91 11.41 17.18
C PHE A 221 5.09 11.63 16.23
N GLU A 222 6.13 12.29 16.70
CA GLU A 222 7.31 12.62 15.90
C GLU A 222 8.62 12.57 16.70
N THR A 223 9.74 12.72 16.00
CA THR A 223 11.08 12.78 16.58
C THR A 223 11.93 13.77 15.79
N ARG A 224 12.96 14.32 16.44
CA ARG A 224 13.99 15.13 15.77
C ARG A 224 14.69 14.28 14.71
N HIS A 225 15.25 14.95 13.69
CA HIS A 225 15.93 14.28 12.57
C HIS A 225 15.04 13.31 11.79
N CYS A 226 13.76 13.65 11.63
CA CYS A 226 12.78 12.85 10.90
C CYS A 226 12.40 13.51 9.57
N ARG A 227 13.04 13.09 8.46
CA ARG A 227 12.75 13.66 7.12
C ARG A 227 11.28 13.55 6.70
N ALA A 228 10.62 12.44 7.04
CA ALA A 228 9.20 12.25 6.74
C ALA A 228 8.29 13.17 7.57
N CYS A 229 8.68 13.47 8.82
CA CYS A 229 8.01 14.47 9.65
C CYS A 229 8.22 15.85 9.01
N ASP A 230 9.45 16.14 8.57
CA ASP A 230 9.75 17.40 7.90
C ASP A 230 8.92 17.62 6.65
N GLU A 231 8.78 16.59 5.82
CA GLU A 231 7.94 16.63 4.62
C GLU A 231 6.45 16.82 4.96
N MET A 232 5.95 16.16 6.02
CA MET A 232 4.58 16.35 6.48
C MET A 232 4.31 17.81 6.87
N HIS A 233 5.25 18.47 7.55
CA HIS A 233 5.16 19.89 7.89
C HIS A 233 5.32 20.80 6.68
N ASP A 234 6.35 20.56 5.86
CA ASP A 234 6.73 21.48 4.80
C ASP A 234 5.79 21.43 3.60
N GLN A 235 5.11 20.30 3.40
CA GLN A 235 4.24 20.07 2.25
C GLN A 235 2.82 19.73 2.69
N GLY A 236 2.66 18.70 3.53
CA GLY A 236 1.35 18.18 3.95
C GLY A 236 0.49 19.25 4.61
N PHE A 237 0.93 19.77 5.76
CA PHE A 237 0.17 20.74 6.56
C PHE A 237 0.07 22.15 5.93
N LYS A 238 0.82 22.42 4.86
CA LYS A 238 0.70 23.68 4.10
C LYS A 238 -0.38 23.64 3.03
N ARG A 239 -0.86 22.46 2.62
CA ARG A 239 -1.91 22.36 1.61
C ARG A 239 -3.25 22.93 2.11
N PRO A 240 -3.96 23.75 1.31
CA PRO A 240 -5.24 24.35 1.72
C PRO A 240 -6.30 23.32 2.15
N GLU A 241 -6.39 22.20 1.44
CA GLU A 241 -7.32 21.12 1.74
C GLU A 241 -7.01 20.43 3.08
N VAL A 242 -5.74 20.30 3.45
CA VAL A 242 -5.33 19.77 4.76
C VAL A 242 -5.63 20.80 5.86
N ARG A 243 -5.29 22.08 5.64
CA ARG A 243 -5.57 23.17 6.60
C ARG A 243 -7.05 23.31 6.91
N THR A 244 -7.91 23.16 5.91
CA THR A 244 -9.37 23.17 6.07
C THR A 244 -9.83 22.07 7.02
N GLN A 245 -9.26 20.86 6.89
CA GLN A 245 -9.62 19.76 7.77
C GLN A 245 -8.97 19.89 9.15
N LEU A 246 -7.73 20.34 9.27
CA LEU A 246 -7.04 20.58 10.55
C LEU A 246 -7.83 21.51 11.49
N ALA A 247 -8.50 22.55 10.95
CA ALA A 247 -9.32 23.47 11.73
C ALA A 247 -10.48 22.78 12.48
N ARG A 248 -10.86 21.57 12.06
CA ARG A 248 -11.93 20.76 12.66
C ARG A 248 -11.46 19.91 13.84
N PHE A 249 -10.18 19.95 14.18
CA PHE A 249 -9.56 19.12 15.21
C PHE A 249 -8.92 19.98 16.31
N ASP A 250 -8.83 19.39 17.49
CA ASP A 250 -7.74 19.72 18.40
C ASP A 250 -6.53 18.87 18.00
N VAL A 251 -5.36 19.48 17.85
CA VAL A 251 -4.17 18.77 17.36
C VAL A 251 -3.05 18.86 18.39
N ALA A 252 -2.61 17.73 18.93
CA ALA A 252 -1.48 17.65 19.84
C ALA A 252 -0.25 17.09 19.14
N ARG A 253 0.93 17.58 19.49
CA ARG A 253 2.22 17.03 19.06
C ARG A 253 2.94 16.41 20.24
N LEU A 254 3.42 15.17 20.07
CA LEU A 254 4.20 14.43 21.05
C LEU A 254 5.54 14.00 20.46
N ALA A 255 6.62 14.52 21.05
CA ALA A 255 7.97 14.10 20.74
C ALA A 255 8.33 12.82 21.50
N LEU A 256 8.74 11.77 20.79
CA LEU A 256 9.15 10.51 21.44
C LEU A 256 10.45 10.64 22.24
N SER A 257 11.26 11.66 21.97
CA SER A 257 12.56 11.90 22.62
C SER A 257 12.49 12.72 23.91
N ASP A 258 11.40 13.45 24.16
CA ASP A 258 11.43 14.57 25.13
C ASP A 258 10.81 14.20 26.48
N GLY A 259 10.18 13.02 26.58
CA GLY A 259 9.63 12.52 27.84
C GLY A 259 8.55 13.40 28.47
N ALA A 260 7.86 14.23 27.68
CA ALA A 260 6.84 15.15 28.16
C ALA A 260 5.72 14.42 28.92
N GLU A 261 5.29 14.99 30.05
CA GLU A 261 4.14 14.52 30.83
C GLU A 261 2.84 14.99 30.19
N ILE A 262 1.88 14.08 30.04
CA ILE A 262 0.56 14.35 29.45
C ILE A 262 -0.56 13.75 30.29
N VAL A 263 -1.78 14.27 30.10
CA VAL A 263 -3.01 13.57 30.51
C VAL A 263 -3.62 12.95 29.25
N THR A 264 -3.72 11.63 29.19
CA THR A 264 -4.28 10.90 28.03
C THR A 264 -5.79 11.08 27.91
N PRO A 265 -6.41 10.73 26.75
CA PRO A 265 -7.86 10.72 26.61
C PRO A 265 -8.59 9.88 27.66
N ALA A 266 -7.93 8.85 28.20
CA ALA A 266 -8.42 7.96 29.25
C ALA A 266 -8.14 8.47 30.69
N ASP A 267 -7.83 9.76 30.87
CA ASP A 267 -7.54 10.40 32.16
C ASP A 267 -6.35 9.80 32.95
N ARG A 268 -5.42 9.16 32.24
CA ARG A 268 -4.14 8.70 32.83
C ARG A 268 -3.05 9.73 32.63
N ARG A 269 -2.34 10.08 33.72
CA ARG A 269 -1.11 10.89 33.69
C ARG A 269 0.08 9.98 33.43
N GLN A 270 0.82 10.25 32.35
CA GLN A 270 2.03 9.50 32.00
C GLN A 270 2.90 10.23 30.99
N ARG A 271 4.13 9.72 30.79
CA ARG A 271 5.05 10.21 29.75
C ARG A 271 4.56 9.87 28.35
N ALA A 272 4.76 10.81 27.42
CA ALA A 272 4.34 10.70 26.03
C ALA A 272 4.93 9.47 25.29
N ASP A 273 6.20 9.13 25.53
CA ASP A 273 6.86 7.96 24.94
C ASP A 273 6.33 6.64 25.51
N ALA A 274 5.95 6.61 26.80
CA ALA A 274 5.30 5.46 27.40
C ALA A 274 3.92 5.24 26.77
N TRP A 275 3.14 6.32 26.60
CA TRP A 275 1.85 6.24 25.93
C TRP A 275 1.98 5.82 24.46
N ALA A 276 2.98 6.33 23.73
CA ALA A 276 3.25 5.92 22.36
C ALA A 276 3.51 4.40 22.25
N ARG A 277 4.26 3.82 23.18
CA ARG A 277 4.50 2.36 23.26
C ARG A 277 3.21 1.58 23.54
N GLU A 278 2.38 2.06 24.47
CA GLU A 278 1.07 1.45 24.76
C GLU A 278 0.15 1.45 23.53
N LEU A 279 0.17 2.53 22.74
CA LEU A 279 -0.58 2.64 21.49
C LEU A 279 0.02 1.83 20.34
N GLY A 280 1.20 1.21 20.52
CA GLY A 280 1.90 0.48 19.46
C GLY A 280 2.50 1.38 18.37
N VAL A 281 2.78 2.65 18.68
CA VAL A 281 3.42 3.58 17.74
C VAL A 281 4.87 3.17 17.56
N SER A 282 5.18 2.59 16.39
CA SER A 282 6.48 1.97 16.09
C SER A 282 7.33 2.77 15.10
N PHE A 283 6.82 3.89 14.59
CA PHE A 283 7.56 4.81 13.73
C PHE A 283 6.94 6.21 13.67
N THR A 284 7.70 7.16 13.12
CA THR A 284 7.32 8.57 12.99
C THR A 284 7.44 9.04 11.54
N PRO A 285 6.57 9.98 11.08
CA PRO A 285 5.42 10.51 11.82
C PRO A 285 4.31 9.46 11.93
N THR A 286 3.57 9.46 13.04
CA THR A 286 2.31 8.71 13.17
C THR A 286 1.22 9.65 13.67
N LEU A 287 0.08 9.69 13.00
CA LEU A 287 -1.10 10.45 13.43
C LEU A 287 -2.14 9.50 13.99
N VAL A 288 -2.47 9.61 15.26
CA VAL A 288 -3.55 8.84 15.90
C VAL A 288 -4.76 9.75 16.11
N PHE A 289 -5.91 9.30 15.64
CA PHE A 289 -7.15 10.05 15.70
C PHE A 289 -8.09 9.47 16.75
N PHE A 290 -8.58 10.34 17.62
CA PHE A 290 -9.58 10.04 18.64
C PHE A 290 -10.85 10.81 18.32
N ASP A 291 -12.00 10.16 18.49
CA ASP A 291 -13.29 10.84 18.34
C ASP A 291 -13.57 11.81 19.50
N ALA A 292 -14.72 12.47 19.46
CA ALA A 292 -15.14 13.41 20.51
C ALA A 292 -15.36 12.74 21.88
N GLY A 293 -15.46 11.41 21.95
CA GLY A 293 -15.51 10.63 23.18
C GLY A 293 -14.13 10.22 23.71
N GLY A 294 -13.06 10.47 22.95
CA GLY A 294 -11.70 10.07 23.31
C GLY A 294 -11.37 8.62 22.95
N ALA A 295 -12.22 7.94 22.18
CA ALA A 295 -11.91 6.61 21.66
C ALA A 295 -11.02 6.75 20.43
N GLU A 296 -9.97 5.92 20.31
CA GLU A 296 -9.20 5.84 19.08
C GLU A 296 -10.07 5.25 17.97
N VAL A 297 -10.15 5.94 16.82
CA VAL A 297 -11.03 5.54 15.70
C VAL A 297 -10.29 5.36 14.39
N PHE A 298 -9.10 5.96 14.25
CA PHE A 298 -8.29 5.83 13.05
C PHE A 298 -6.84 6.21 13.34
N ARG A 299 -5.92 5.78 12.49
CA ARG A 299 -4.53 6.24 12.52
C ARG A 299 -3.90 6.20 11.13
N LEU A 300 -2.94 7.09 10.92
CA LEU A 300 -1.99 7.05 9.80
C LEU A 300 -0.63 6.68 10.35
N ASP A 301 -0.19 5.46 10.05
CA ASP A 301 1.16 5.02 10.36
C ASP A 301 2.08 5.48 9.22
N GLY A 302 2.73 6.64 9.38
CA GLY A 302 3.66 7.20 8.41
C GLY A 302 3.17 8.44 7.68
N TYR A 303 4.07 9.02 6.88
CA TYR A 303 3.69 10.09 5.98
C TYR A 303 2.90 9.55 4.79
N THR A 304 1.76 10.17 4.54
CA THR A 304 0.95 9.98 3.34
C THR A 304 0.87 11.30 2.58
N ARG A 305 0.80 11.25 1.24
CA ARG A 305 0.63 12.42 0.38
C ARG A 305 -0.60 13.23 0.76
N PRO A 306 -0.64 14.53 0.40
CA PRO A 306 -1.65 15.45 0.92
C PRO A 306 -3.11 15.01 0.73
N PHE A 307 -3.46 14.38 -0.40
CA PHE A 307 -4.81 13.85 -0.60
C PHE A 307 -5.22 12.84 0.47
N HIS A 308 -4.33 11.92 0.83
CA HIS A 308 -4.60 10.89 1.85
C HIS A 308 -4.63 11.51 3.24
N LEU A 309 -3.73 12.45 3.51
CA LEU A 309 -3.69 13.18 4.77
C LEU A 309 -4.99 13.97 4.99
N ALA A 310 -5.40 14.80 4.02
CA ALA A 310 -6.66 15.54 4.08
C ALA A 310 -7.87 14.61 4.23
N SER A 311 -7.88 13.51 3.47
CA SER A 311 -8.98 12.54 3.52
C SER A 311 -9.06 11.79 4.85
N ALA A 312 -7.94 11.56 5.54
CA ALA A 312 -7.94 10.96 6.87
C ALA A 312 -8.58 11.87 7.92
N PHE A 313 -8.22 13.16 7.90
CA PHE A 313 -8.88 14.15 8.76
C PHE A 313 -10.37 14.28 8.43
N GLU A 314 -10.74 14.36 7.15
CA GLU A 314 -12.15 14.40 6.72
C GLU A 314 -12.92 13.15 7.18
N TYR A 315 -12.34 11.96 6.98
CA TYR A 315 -12.91 10.67 7.36
C TYR A 315 -13.27 10.59 8.84
N VAL A 316 -12.39 11.09 9.71
CA VAL A 316 -12.67 11.13 11.16
C VAL A 316 -13.67 12.22 11.51
N ALA A 317 -13.51 13.41 10.95
CA ALA A 317 -14.36 14.55 11.28
C ALA A 317 -15.82 14.38 10.81
N ASP A 318 -16.04 13.64 9.73
CA ASP A 318 -17.38 13.31 9.20
C ASP A 318 -17.98 12.04 9.85
N GLY A 319 -17.24 11.41 10.79
CA GLY A 319 -17.61 10.11 11.34
C GLY A 319 -17.69 9.01 10.28
N GLY A 320 -16.92 9.14 9.19
CA GLY A 320 -16.90 8.21 8.06
C GLY A 320 -16.62 6.77 8.48
N TYR A 321 -15.74 6.58 9.46
CA TYR A 321 -15.38 5.28 10.04
C TYR A 321 -16.55 4.49 10.64
N ARG A 322 -17.66 5.15 10.96
CA ARG A 322 -18.87 4.48 11.47
C ARG A 322 -19.72 3.87 10.34
N ARG A 323 -19.63 4.44 9.13
CA ARG A 323 -20.44 4.03 7.96
C ARG A 323 -19.66 3.14 7.01
N GLU A 324 -18.38 3.45 6.81
CA GLU A 324 -17.46 2.70 5.97
C GLU A 324 -16.18 2.50 6.78
N PRO A 325 -15.97 1.33 7.41
CA PRO A 325 -14.77 1.07 8.20
C PRO A 325 -13.50 0.86 7.34
N GLU A 326 -13.63 0.54 6.05
CA GLU A 326 -12.49 0.37 5.14
C GLU A 326 -12.11 1.71 4.52
N PHE A 327 -11.03 2.34 5.03
CA PHE A 327 -10.61 3.66 4.57
C PHE A 327 -10.31 3.71 3.06
N GLN A 328 -9.83 2.62 2.46
CA GLN A 328 -9.60 2.55 1.01
C GLN A 328 -10.89 2.65 0.20
N ARG A 329 -12.01 2.08 0.68
CA ARG A 329 -13.32 2.26 0.04
C ARG A 329 -13.78 3.70 0.15
N TYR A 330 -13.65 4.29 1.34
CA TYR A 330 -13.95 5.70 1.56
C TYR A 330 -13.16 6.62 0.60
N LEU A 331 -11.86 6.35 0.39
CA LEU A 331 -11.02 7.10 -0.55
C LEU A 331 -11.48 6.93 -2.00
N ARG A 332 -11.80 5.71 -2.43
CA ARG A 332 -12.32 5.45 -3.78
C ARG A 332 -13.61 6.20 -4.02
N ASP A 333 -14.58 6.07 -3.12
CA ASP A 333 -15.88 6.72 -3.25
C ASP A 333 -15.73 8.26 -3.25
N LYS A 334 -14.80 8.79 -2.44
CA LYS A 334 -14.46 10.22 -2.48
C LYS A 334 -13.87 10.62 -3.83
N ALA A 335 -12.90 9.88 -4.34
CA ALA A 335 -12.29 10.16 -5.64
C ALA A 335 -13.32 10.14 -6.76
N ASP A 336 -14.27 9.19 -6.74
CA ASP A 336 -15.33 9.09 -7.74
C ASP A 336 -16.30 10.28 -7.66
N ARG A 337 -16.66 10.72 -6.45
CA ARG A 337 -17.47 11.95 -6.27
C ARG A 337 -16.75 13.20 -6.78
N LEU A 338 -15.44 13.31 -6.58
CA LEU A 338 -14.64 14.44 -7.09
C LEU A 338 -14.58 14.44 -8.63
N ARG A 339 -14.29 13.28 -9.23
CA ARG A 339 -14.26 13.10 -10.68
C ARG A 339 -15.61 13.40 -11.33
N ALA A 340 -16.71 12.93 -10.73
CA ALA A 340 -18.07 13.21 -11.21
C ALA A 340 -18.41 14.73 -11.20
N ARG A 341 -17.73 15.52 -10.36
CA ARG A 341 -17.85 16.99 -10.32
C ARG A 341 -16.82 17.71 -11.20
N GLY A 342 -16.06 16.98 -12.02
CA GLY A 342 -15.01 17.54 -12.86
C GLY A 342 -13.77 18.04 -12.08
N GLN A 343 -13.62 17.66 -10.81
CA GLN A 343 -12.48 18.06 -9.99
C GLN A 343 -11.32 17.06 -10.17
N PRO A 344 -10.07 17.54 -10.37
CA PRO A 344 -8.92 16.65 -10.49
C PRO A 344 -8.65 15.91 -9.17
N VAL A 345 -8.30 14.63 -9.26
CA VAL A 345 -7.87 13.81 -8.12
C VAL A 345 -6.37 13.57 -8.24
N GLU A 346 -5.58 14.36 -7.52
CA GLU A 346 -4.12 14.23 -7.46
C GLU A 346 -3.74 13.41 -6.23
N LEU A 347 -3.29 12.17 -6.46
CA LEU A 347 -2.98 11.22 -5.39
C LEU A 347 -1.50 11.26 -4.98
N TRP A 348 -0.64 11.86 -5.80
CA TRP A 348 0.82 11.77 -5.63
C TRP A 348 1.49 13.10 -5.29
N LYS A 349 1.08 14.21 -5.91
CA LYS A 349 1.74 15.51 -5.73
C LYS A 349 1.30 16.27 -4.46
#